data_AF-A0A060YWP7-F1
#
_entry.id   AF-A0A060YWP7-F1
#
_cell.length_a   1.000
_cell.length_b   1.000
_cell.length_c   1.000
_cell.angle_alpha   90.00
_cell.angle_beta   90.00
_cell.angle_gamma   90.00
#
_symmetry.space_group_name_H-M   'P 1'
#
loop_
_entity.id
_entity.type
_entity.pdbx_description
1 polymer ?
#
loop_
_entity_poly.entity_id
_entity_poly.type
_entity_poly.pdbx_seq_one_letter_code
_entity_poly.pdbx_strand_id
1 'polypeptide(L)'
;MCLSLPFSVSLHLPPQIYTQWVDSKNYVDVTRRWYAENIPFPLNFLLPNRIHNQQLERLRLVRGDPTLEPGEQLEKELYHDALECMTLLSQRLGSHKFFFGDSPSSLDAYVFGHLAPLLKVKLPNGKLQQHLNSLDNLRHYCTNILILYFPSEGGETPIRKVSVHSDSSDFDSEPHKRRKQILSVLFAMGSMLGYAILMGIVSIQHIRPQAALVGPRHIEEGGEEEEEE
;
A
#
# COMPACT_ATOMS: atom_id res chain seq x y z
N MET A 1 -15.04 -29.13 -21.44
CA MET A 1 -15.67 -28.27 -20.40
C MET A 1 -14.69 -27.38 -19.63
N CYS A 2 -13.36 -27.46 -19.82
CA CYS A 2 -12.38 -26.58 -19.14
C CYS A 2 -12.22 -25.17 -19.75
N LEU A 3 -12.90 -24.86 -20.87
CA LEU A 3 -12.72 -23.59 -21.61
C LEU A 3 -13.63 -22.45 -21.13
N SER A 4 -14.59 -22.69 -20.22
CA SER A 4 -15.45 -21.62 -19.65
C SER A 4 -14.85 -20.95 -18.40
N LEU A 5 -13.83 -21.57 -17.80
CA LEU A 5 -13.12 -21.03 -16.64
C LEU A 5 -12.41 -19.68 -16.90
N PRO A 6 -11.69 -19.44 -18.02
CA PRO A 6 -11.06 -18.14 -18.26
C PRO A 6 -12.07 -17.00 -18.39
N PHE A 7 -13.29 -17.25 -18.87
CA PHE A 7 -14.34 -16.22 -18.96
C PHE A 7 -14.89 -15.83 -17.58
N SER A 8 -15.01 -16.78 -16.65
CA SER A 8 -15.48 -16.49 -15.29
C SER A 8 -14.38 -15.84 -14.42
N VAL A 9 -13.12 -16.16 -14.68
CA VAL A 9 -11.91 -15.54 -14.06
C VAL A 9 -11.80 -14.05 -14.41
N SER A 10 -12.10 -13.67 -15.66
CA SER A 10 -12.13 -12.26 -16.07
C SER A 10 -13.26 -11.45 -15.41
N LEU A 11 -14.32 -12.10 -14.94
CA LEU A 11 -15.50 -11.41 -14.40
C LEU A 11 -15.33 -11.01 -12.92
N HIS A 12 -14.55 -11.77 -12.13
CA HIS A 12 -14.41 -11.50 -10.70
C HIS A 12 -13.37 -10.43 -10.35
N LEU A 13 -12.37 -10.28 -11.22
CA LEU A 13 -11.25 -9.38 -10.99
C LEU A 13 -11.64 -7.88 -11.03
N PRO A 14 -12.45 -7.39 -11.99
CA PRO A 14 -12.81 -5.97 -12.08
C PRO A 14 -13.59 -5.43 -10.87
N PRO A 15 -14.64 -6.12 -10.35
CA PRO A 15 -15.39 -5.64 -9.19
C PRO A 15 -14.53 -5.59 -7.93
N GLN A 16 -13.66 -6.58 -7.70
CA GLN A 16 -12.76 -6.59 -6.55
C GLN A 16 -11.73 -5.46 -6.63
N ILE A 17 -11.14 -5.22 -7.80
CA ILE A 17 -10.26 -4.07 -8.03
C ILE A 17 -10.99 -2.78 -7.72
N TYR A 18 -12.21 -2.62 -8.24
CA TYR A 18 -13.02 -1.43 -8.03
C TYR A 18 -13.27 -1.19 -6.54
N THR A 19 -13.79 -2.20 -5.83
CA THR A 19 -14.12 -2.08 -4.41
C THR A 19 -12.90 -1.77 -3.53
N GLN A 20 -11.72 -2.31 -3.83
CA GLN A 20 -10.54 -2.17 -2.95
C GLN A 20 -9.67 -0.95 -3.27
N TRP A 21 -9.57 -0.59 -4.56
CA TRP A 21 -8.61 0.40 -5.04
C TRP A 21 -9.27 1.64 -5.63
N VAL A 22 -10.49 1.53 -6.17
CA VAL A 22 -11.14 2.65 -6.88
C VAL A 22 -12.21 3.34 -6.02
N ASP A 23 -13.00 2.59 -5.25
CA ASP A 23 -13.95 3.16 -4.30
C ASP A 23 -13.19 4.02 -3.27
N SER A 24 -13.45 5.32 -3.30
CA SER A 24 -12.69 6.31 -2.52
C SER A 24 -12.75 6.04 -1.02
N LYS A 25 -13.93 5.64 -0.51
CA LYS A 25 -14.13 5.37 0.93
C LYS A 25 -13.31 4.15 1.35
N ASN A 26 -13.46 3.05 0.64
CA ASN A 26 -12.72 1.82 0.91
C ASN A 26 -11.20 2.01 0.78
N TYR A 27 -10.75 2.72 -0.27
CA TYR A 27 -9.34 2.95 -0.51
C TYR A 27 -8.70 3.80 0.58
N VAL A 28 -9.31 4.93 0.95
CA VAL A 28 -8.72 5.85 1.94
C VAL A 28 -8.75 5.26 3.34
N ASP A 29 -9.90 4.72 3.77
CA ASP A 29 -10.10 4.34 5.17
C ASP A 29 -9.46 3.00 5.52
N VAL A 30 -9.40 2.07 4.56
CA VAL A 30 -8.92 0.70 4.78
C VAL A 30 -7.65 0.41 4.01
N THR A 31 -7.70 0.39 2.68
CA THR A 31 -6.60 -0.13 1.85
C THR A 31 -5.34 0.70 2.03
N ARG A 32 -5.36 1.99 1.69
CA ARG A 32 -4.21 2.89 1.78
C ARG A 32 -3.65 2.95 3.19
N ARG A 33 -4.53 3.02 4.19
CA ARG A 33 -4.14 3.06 5.61
C ARG A 33 -3.39 1.79 6.01
N TRP A 34 -3.91 0.62 5.66
CA TRP A 34 -3.26 -0.66 5.95
C TRP A 34 -1.87 -0.72 5.33
N TYR A 35 -1.72 -0.32 4.06
CA TYR A 35 -0.40 -0.26 3.42
C TYR A 35 0.53 0.77 4.08
N ALA A 36 0.00 1.93 4.49
CA ALA A 36 0.78 2.98 5.14
C ALA A 36 1.34 2.56 6.52
N GLU A 37 0.60 1.70 7.23
CA GLU A 37 0.95 1.16 8.54
C GLU A 37 1.93 -0.02 8.46
N ASN A 38 1.79 -0.87 7.44
CA ASN A 38 2.57 -2.11 7.31
C ASN A 38 3.84 -1.99 6.46
N ILE A 39 4.00 -0.91 5.69
CA ILE A 39 5.20 -0.66 4.89
C ILE A 39 6.16 0.29 5.62
N PRO A 40 7.47 0.02 5.62
CA PRO A 40 8.44 0.94 6.19
C PRO A 40 8.55 2.24 5.40
N PHE A 41 8.82 3.33 6.11
CA PHE A 41 9.22 4.58 5.49
C PHE A 41 10.49 4.38 4.64
N PRO A 42 10.62 5.03 3.47
CA PRO A 42 9.71 6.03 2.89
C PRO A 42 8.67 5.45 1.92
N LEU A 43 8.75 4.14 1.65
CA LEU A 43 7.95 3.49 0.60
C LEU A 43 6.45 3.56 0.86
N ASN A 44 6.06 3.65 2.13
CA ASN A 44 4.65 3.71 2.55
C ASN A 44 3.88 4.93 1.98
N PHE A 45 4.56 6.01 1.60
CA PHE A 45 3.95 7.18 0.96
C PHE A 45 3.77 7.02 -0.55
N LEU A 46 4.72 6.34 -1.19
CA LEU A 46 4.78 6.25 -2.65
C LEU A 46 4.04 5.02 -3.18
N LEU A 47 4.16 3.90 -2.49
CA LEU A 47 3.71 2.61 -2.98
C LEU A 47 2.18 2.51 -3.12
N PRO A 48 1.35 2.98 -2.15
CA PRO A 48 -0.11 2.87 -2.28
C PRO A 48 -0.63 3.58 -3.54
N ASN A 49 -0.13 4.78 -3.83
CA ASN A 49 -0.54 5.54 -5.02
C ASN A 49 -0.08 4.85 -6.31
N ARG A 50 1.12 4.27 -6.34
CA ARG A 50 1.58 3.48 -7.50
C ARG A 50 0.70 2.27 -7.75
N ILE A 51 0.35 1.52 -6.70
CA ILE A 51 -0.51 0.34 -6.83
C ILE A 51 -1.92 0.77 -7.26
N HIS A 52 -2.49 1.81 -6.65
CA HIS A 52 -3.78 2.37 -7.06
C HIS A 52 -3.83 2.67 -8.56
N ASN A 53 -2.85 3.41 -9.08
CA ASN A 53 -2.77 3.72 -10.51
C ASN A 53 -2.64 2.45 -11.36
N GLN A 54 -1.81 1.50 -10.95
CA GLN A 54 -1.65 0.23 -11.65
C GLN A 54 -2.96 -0.58 -11.70
N GLN A 55 -3.74 -0.59 -10.62
CA GLN A 55 -5.02 -1.28 -10.57
C GLN A 55 -6.08 -0.59 -11.40
N LEU A 56 -6.10 0.75 -11.43
CA LEU A 56 -7.00 1.51 -12.31
C LEU A 56 -6.69 1.25 -13.78
N GLU A 57 -5.42 1.25 -14.17
CA GLU A 57 -5.01 0.90 -15.54
C GLU A 57 -5.37 -0.55 -15.88
N ARG A 58 -5.19 -1.49 -14.95
CA ARG A 58 -5.63 -2.87 -15.13
C ARG A 58 -7.14 -2.97 -15.34
N LEU A 59 -7.94 -2.20 -14.59
CA LEU A 59 -9.39 -2.15 -14.74
C LEU A 59 -9.79 -1.63 -16.13
N ARG A 60 -9.16 -0.54 -16.58
CA ARG A 60 -9.34 0.03 -17.94
C ARG A 60 -9.04 -1.00 -19.02
N LEU A 61 -7.92 -1.71 -18.90
CA LEU A 61 -7.50 -2.74 -19.85
C LEU A 61 -8.46 -3.93 -19.89
N VAL A 62 -8.91 -4.44 -18.74
CA VAL A 62 -9.83 -5.59 -18.69
C VAL A 62 -11.20 -5.23 -19.25
N ARG A 63 -11.68 -4.00 -19.03
CA ARG A 63 -12.92 -3.53 -19.66
C ARG A 63 -12.74 -3.20 -21.14
N GLY A 64 -11.52 -2.92 -21.59
CA GLY A 64 -11.24 -2.47 -22.95
C GLY A 64 -11.62 -1.01 -23.19
N ASP A 65 -11.69 -0.20 -22.14
CA ASP A 65 -11.99 1.23 -22.21
C ASP A 65 -10.85 2.03 -21.55
N PRO A 66 -9.95 2.64 -22.35
CA PRO A 66 -8.82 3.42 -21.82
C PRO A 66 -9.26 4.75 -21.21
N THR A 67 -10.46 5.23 -21.56
CA THR A 67 -11.05 6.48 -21.04
C THR A 67 -12.01 6.23 -19.89
N LEU A 68 -12.06 5.00 -19.37
CA LEU A 68 -12.94 4.67 -18.27
C LEU A 68 -12.58 5.52 -17.05
N GLU A 69 -13.60 6.22 -16.57
CA GLU A 69 -13.56 6.99 -15.35
C GLU A 69 -14.41 6.33 -14.26
N PRO A 70 -13.89 6.27 -13.02
CA PRO A 70 -14.66 5.87 -11.86
C PRO A 70 -15.96 6.67 -11.72
N GLY A 71 -17.10 5.99 -11.73
CA GLY A 71 -18.40 6.62 -11.57
C GLY A 71 -19.48 5.65 -11.11
N GLU A 72 -20.66 6.18 -10.79
CA GLU A 72 -21.78 5.42 -10.24
C GLU A 72 -22.31 4.36 -11.23
N GLN A 73 -22.34 4.68 -12.53
CA GLN A 73 -22.79 3.74 -13.56
C GLN A 73 -21.87 2.53 -13.67
N LEU A 74 -20.55 2.78 -13.71
CA LEU A 74 -19.52 1.75 -13.68
C LEU A 74 -19.62 0.88 -12.42
N GLU A 75 -19.79 1.50 -11.24
CA GLU A 75 -19.97 0.77 -9.98
C GLU A 75 -21.16 -0.19 -10.06
N LYS A 76 -22.31 0.29 -10.54
CA LYS A 76 -23.54 -0.50 -10.64
C LYS A 76 -23.37 -1.71 -11.54
N GLU A 77 -22.78 -1.53 -12.72
CA GLU A 77 -22.49 -2.61 -13.66
C GLU A 77 -21.57 -3.66 -13.04
N LEU A 78 -20.43 -3.23 -12.50
CA LEU A 78 -19.45 -4.14 -11.90
C LEU A 78 -20.03 -4.92 -10.73
N TYR A 79 -20.83 -4.26 -9.89
CA TYR A 79 -21.46 -4.94 -8.77
C TYR A 79 -22.56 -5.87 -9.23
N HIS A 80 -23.37 -5.51 -10.22
CA HIS A 80 -24.36 -6.41 -10.78
C HIS A 80 -23.73 -7.73 -11.25
N ASP A 81 -22.70 -7.64 -12.10
CA ASP A 81 -21.98 -8.80 -12.63
C ASP A 81 -21.34 -9.66 -11.53
N ALA A 82 -20.77 -9.01 -10.51
CA ALA A 82 -20.16 -9.69 -9.37
C ALA A 82 -21.19 -10.48 -8.55
N LEU A 83 -22.36 -9.88 -8.30
CA LEU A 83 -23.45 -10.49 -7.53
C LEU A 83 -24.05 -11.68 -8.27
N GLU A 84 -24.24 -11.56 -9.58
CA GLU A 84 -24.65 -12.67 -10.44
C GLU A 84 -23.62 -13.79 -10.41
N CYS A 85 -22.33 -13.48 -10.58
CA CYS A 85 -21.24 -14.45 -10.53
C CYS A 85 -21.19 -15.21 -9.19
N MET A 86 -21.31 -14.51 -8.07
CA MET A 86 -21.38 -15.15 -6.74
C MET A 86 -22.59 -16.07 -6.62
N THR A 87 -23.73 -15.68 -7.17
CA THR A 87 -24.94 -16.50 -7.18
C THR A 87 -24.74 -17.76 -8.03
N LEU A 88 -24.12 -17.65 -9.20
CA LEU A 88 -23.78 -18.79 -10.06
C LEU A 88 -22.77 -19.74 -9.39
N LEU A 89 -21.76 -19.20 -8.69
CA LEU A 89 -20.82 -20.01 -7.92
C LEU A 89 -21.52 -20.76 -6.78
N SER A 90 -22.44 -20.10 -6.07
CA SER A 90 -23.26 -20.74 -5.04
C SER A 90 -24.11 -21.87 -5.61
N GLN A 91 -24.77 -21.66 -6.75
CA GLN A 91 -25.54 -22.71 -7.43
C GLN A 91 -24.65 -23.87 -7.89
N ARG A 92 -23.45 -23.56 -8.43
CA ARG A 92 -22.53 -24.56 -8.93
C ARG A 92 -21.92 -25.41 -7.82
N LEU A 93 -21.63 -24.81 -6.66
CA LEU A 93 -21.17 -25.52 -5.48
C LEU A 93 -22.29 -26.41 -4.89
N GLY A 94 -23.52 -25.90 -4.86
CA GLY A 94 -24.67 -26.61 -4.31
C GLY A 94 -24.43 -27.01 -2.85
N SER A 95 -24.52 -28.32 -2.58
CA SER A 95 -24.27 -28.94 -1.27
C SER A 95 -22.91 -29.62 -1.17
N HIS A 96 -22.04 -29.50 -2.19
CA HIS A 96 -20.72 -30.11 -2.18
C HIS A 96 -19.73 -29.32 -1.31
N LYS A 97 -18.71 -30.01 -0.81
CA LYS A 97 -17.62 -29.39 -0.03
C LYS A 97 -16.66 -28.58 -0.91
N PHE A 98 -16.46 -29.03 -2.15
CA PHE A 98 -15.62 -28.41 -3.17
C PHE A 98 -16.34 -28.42 -4.52
N PHE A 99 -15.89 -27.61 -5.48
CA PHE A 99 -16.53 -27.50 -6.81
C PHE A 99 -16.52 -28.79 -7.64
N PHE A 100 -15.60 -29.71 -7.35
CA PHE A 100 -15.54 -31.04 -7.99
C PHE A 100 -15.84 -32.19 -7.02
N GLY A 101 -16.61 -31.94 -5.96
CA GLY A 101 -17.09 -32.96 -5.03
C GLY A 101 -16.33 -32.96 -3.71
N ASP A 102 -15.63 -34.05 -3.41
CA ASP A 102 -15.02 -34.29 -2.10
C ASP A 102 -13.53 -33.95 -2.01
N SER A 103 -12.88 -33.69 -3.15
CA SER A 103 -11.47 -33.32 -3.20
C SER A 103 -11.28 -31.86 -3.67
N PRO A 104 -10.33 -31.13 -3.06
CA PRO A 104 -9.98 -29.78 -3.45
C PRO A 104 -9.40 -29.75 -4.88
N SER A 105 -9.67 -28.69 -5.61
CA SER A 105 -9.15 -28.48 -6.97
C SER A 105 -8.48 -27.11 -7.14
N SER A 106 -7.85 -26.91 -8.30
CA SER A 106 -7.30 -25.61 -8.69
C SER A 106 -8.38 -24.52 -8.79
N LEU A 107 -9.61 -24.90 -9.17
CA LEU A 107 -10.75 -23.98 -9.16
C LEU A 107 -11.07 -23.53 -7.74
N ASP A 108 -11.02 -24.45 -6.77
CA ASP A 108 -11.32 -24.12 -5.39
C ASP A 108 -10.30 -23.11 -4.84
N ALA A 109 -9.01 -23.33 -5.09
CA ALA A 109 -7.95 -22.40 -4.72
C ALA A 109 -8.15 -21.01 -5.35
N TYR A 110 -8.54 -20.97 -6.63
CA TYR A 110 -8.81 -19.73 -7.35
C TYR A 110 -9.99 -18.96 -6.76
N VAL A 111 -11.15 -19.62 -6.64
CA VAL A 111 -12.38 -19.01 -6.09
C VAL A 111 -12.15 -18.57 -4.64
N PHE A 112 -11.48 -19.40 -3.85
CA PHE A 112 -11.13 -19.07 -2.47
C PHE A 112 -10.26 -17.82 -2.36
N GLY A 113 -9.23 -17.69 -3.21
CA GLY A 113 -8.33 -16.52 -3.22
C GLY A 113 -9.04 -15.19 -3.47
N HIS A 114 -10.22 -15.24 -4.09
CA HIS A 114 -11.07 -14.09 -4.35
C HIS A 114 -12.12 -13.85 -3.26
N LEU A 115 -12.81 -14.91 -2.82
CA LEU A 115 -13.87 -14.80 -1.80
C LEU A 115 -13.33 -14.55 -0.38
N ALA A 116 -12.18 -15.14 -0.03
CA ALA A 116 -11.65 -15.03 1.33
C ALA A 116 -11.27 -13.59 1.73
N PRO A 117 -10.58 -12.79 0.88
CA PRO A 117 -10.35 -11.38 1.18
C PRO A 117 -11.65 -10.58 1.35
N LEU A 118 -12.68 -10.83 0.52
CA LEU A 118 -13.97 -10.15 0.63
C LEU A 118 -14.70 -10.47 1.95
N LEU A 119 -14.55 -11.69 2.47
CA LEU A 119 -15.09 -12.06 3.78
C LEU A 119 -14.31 -11.45 4.94
N LYS A 120 -12.98 -11.46 4.87
CA LYS A 120 -12.10 -11.08 5.99
C LYS A 120 -11.91 -9.57 6.12
N VAL A 121 -11.88 -8.82 5.01
CA VAL A 121 -11.66 -7.38 5.04
C VAL A 121 -12.98 -6.66 5.35
N LYS A 122 -13.01 -5.89 6.44
CA LYS A 122 -14.16 -5.07 6.81
C LYS A 122 -14.09 -3.75 6.05
N LEU A 123 -14.88 -3.62 4.99
CA LEU A 123 -14.91 -2.45 4.13
C LEU A 123 -16.10 -1.54 4.47
N PRO A 124 -15.94 -0.20 4.49
CA PRO A 124 -17.04 0.75 4.66
C PRO A 124 -18.16 0.56 3.62
N ASN A 125 -17.82 0.43 2.34
CA ASN A 125 -18.73 0.04 1.27
C ASN A 125 -18.64 -1.48 1.07
N GLY A 126 -19.46 -2.20 1.85
CA GLY A 126 -19.46 -3.65 1.94
C GLY A 126 -20.52 -4.36 1.10
N LYS A 127 -21.03 -3.78 0.00
CA LYS A 127 -22.12 -4.38 -0.81
C LYS A 127 -21.83 -5.82 -1.24
N LEU A 128 -20.63 -6.08 -1.77
CA LEU A 128 -20.19 -7.43 -2.16
C LEU A 128 -20.10 -8.37 -0.95
N GLN A 129 -19.57 -7.88 0.17
CA GLN A 129 -19.46 -8.65 1.41
C GLN A 129 -20.84 -8.99 1.99
N GLN A 130 -21.81 -8.08 1.93
CA GLN A 130 -23.19 -8.32 2.37
C GLN A 130 -23.87 -9.42 1.56
N HIS A 131 -23.73 -9.39 0.24
CA HIS A 131 -24.29 -10.45 -0.61
C HIS A 131 -23.58 -11.79 -0.41
N LEU A 132 -22.24 -11.79 -0.30
CA LEU A 132 -21.52 -13.03 -0.02
C LEU A 132 -21.92 -13.63 1.34
N ASN A 133 -22.22 -12.79 2.34
CA ASN A 133 -22.72 -13.25 3.64
C ASN A 133 -24.13 -13.83 3.57
N SER A 134 -24.97 -13.45 2.60
CA SER A 134 -26.29 -14.06 2.41
C SER A 134 -26.22 -15.46 1.78
N LEU A 135 -25.10 -15.80 1.14
CA LEU A 135 -24.84 -17.10 0.51
C LEU A 135 -24.12 -18.03 1.50
N ASP A 136 -24.90 -18.70 2.36
CA ASP A 136 -24.39 -19.55 3.43
C ASP A 136 -23.42 -20.63 2.93
N ASN A 137 -23.72 -21.29 1.82
CA ASN A 137 -22.89 -22.38 1.30
C ASN A 137 -21.49 -21.90 0.89
N LEU A 138 -21.36 -20.73 0.25
CA LEU A 138 -20.08 -20.14 -0.12
C LEU A 138 -19.29 -19.69 1.12
N ARG A 139 -19.98 -19.17 2.14
CA ARG A 139 -19.34 -18.80 3.41
C ARG A 139 -18.76 -20.04 4.09
N HIS A 140 -19.55 -21.12 4.23
CA HIS A 140 -19.08 -22.38 4.80
C HIS A 140 -17.93 -22.98 4.00
N TYR A 141 -18.02 -22.94 2.67
CA TYR A 141 -16.94 -23.35 1.78
C TYR A 141 -15.62 -22.62 2.07
N CYS A 142 -15.64 -21.28 2.19
CA CYS A 142 -14.45 -20.50 2.52
C CYS A 142 -13.91 -20.84 3.92
N THR A 143 -14.80 -20.97 4.91
CA THR A 143 -14.43 -21.35 6.28
C THR A 143 -13.79 -22.73 6.33
N ASN A 144 -14.32 -23.71 5.60
CA ASN A 144 -13.78 -25.07 5.54
C ASN A 144 -12.37 -25.08 4.95
N ILE A 145 -12.11 -24.31 3.89
CA ILE A 145 -10.78 -24.19 3.29
C ILE A 145 -9.80 -23.51 4.24
N LEU A 146 -10.23 -22.46 4.95
CA LEU A 146 -9.41 -21.81 5.98
C LEU A 146 -9.01 -22.79 7.08
N ILE A 147 -9.96 -23.59 7.61
CA ILE A 147 -9.67 -24.57 8.65
C ILE A 147 -8.73 -25.66 8.14
N LEU A 148 -8.93 -26.14 6.91
CA LEU A 148 -8.18 -27.25 6.34
C LEU A 148 -6.73 -26.89 6.00
N TYR A 149 -6.48 -25.69 5.46
CA TYR A 149 -5.16 -25.29 4.96
C TYR A 149 -4.48 -24.17 5.73
N PHE A 150 -5.24 -23.42 6.53
CA PHE A 150 -4.75 -22.29 7.32
C PHE A 150 -5.21 -22.43 8.78
N PRO A 151 -4.92 -23.55 9.48
CA PRO A 151 -5.46 -23.83 10.81
C PRO A 151 -5.08 -22.76 11.85
N SER A 152 -3.92 -22.12 11.71
CA SER A 152 -3.49 -21.01 12.58
C SER A 152 -4.32 -19.72 12.41
N GLU A 153 -5.05 -19.58 11.30
CA GLU A 153 -5.92 -18.43 10.97
C GLU A 153 -7.42 -18.75 11.18
N GLY A 154 -7.73 -19.99 11.62
CA GLY A 154 -9.08 -20.51 11.85
C GLY A 154 -9.66 -20.17 13.22
N GLY A 155 -8.81 -19.89 14.21
CA GLY A 155 -9.23 -19.12 15.38
C GLY A 155 -9.42 -17.68 14.93
N GLU A 156 -10.56 -17.07 15.21
CA GLU A 156 -10.77 -15.64 14.98
C GLU A 156 -9.54 -14.88 15.46
N THR A 157 -8.66 -14.51 14.54
CA THR A 157 -7.57 -13.61 14.87
C THR A 157 -8.28 -12.34 15.31
N PRO A 158 -8.21 -11.95 16.59
CA PRO A 158 -8.54 -10.57 16.87
C PRO A 158 -7.58 -9.82 15.96
N ILE A 159 -8.14 -8.96 15.09
CA ILE A 159 -7.42 -7.81 14.55
C ILE A 159 -6.44 -7.43 15.64
N ARG A 160 -5.12 -7.49 15.37
CA ARG A 160 -4.06 -7.22 16.33
C ARG A 160 -4.26 -5.81 16.88
N LYS A 161 -5.21 -5.68 17.80
CA LYS A 161 -5.46 -4.57 18.67
C LYS A 161 -4.35 -4.78 19.67
N VAL A 162 -3.25 -4.06 19.45
CA VAL A 162 -2.34 -3.74 20.54
C VAL A 162 -3.24 -3.11 21.60
N SER A 163 -3.61 -3.92 22.60
CA SER A 163 -4.46 -3.50 23.70
C SER A 163 -3.61 -2.59 24.57
N VAL A 164 -3.82 -1.29 24.45
CA VAL A 164 -3.36 -0.33 25.45
C VAL A 164 -4.32 -0.43 26.62
N HIS A 165 -4.04 -1.34 27.55
CA HIS A 165 -4.52 -1.19 28.90
C HIS A 165 -3.65 -0.13 29.58
N SER A 166 -4.30 0.93 30.04
CA SER A 166 -3.75 1.87 30.99
C SER A 166 -3.51 1.13 32.31
N ASP A 167 -2.24 0.83 32.60
CA ASP A 167 -1.77 0.93 33.96
C ASP A 167 -0.29 1.33 33.96
N SER A 168 -0.02 2.31 34.80
CA SER A 168 1.27 2.92 35.04
C SER A 168 2.30 1.89 35.53
N SER A 169 3.30 1.59 34.71
CA SER A 169 4.69 1.50 35.18
C SER A 169 5.66 1.45 34.00
N ASP A 170 6.79 2.10 34.25
CA ASP A 170 7.97 2.29 33.40
C ASP A 170 8.43 1.04 32.63
N PHE A 171 9.09 1.29 31.49
CA PHE A 171 9.87 0.34 30.67
C PHE A 171 9.15 -0.55 29.62
N ASP A 172 8.60 0.05 28.55
CA ASP A 172 8.81 -0.50 27.20
C ASP A 172 8.54 0.55 26.10
N SER A 173 9.60 1.03 25.45
CA SER A 173 9.48 2.04 24.40
C SER A 173 9.51 1.38 23.01
N GLU A 174 8.35 1.29 22.36
CA GLU A 174 8.16 0.68 21.03
C GLU A 174 9.19 1.17 19.99
N PRO A 175 9.90 0.25 19.30
CA PRO A 175 10.99 0.59 18.37
C PRO A 175 10.51 1.38 17.13
N HIS A 176 9.25 1.24 16.73
CA HIS A 176 8.71 1.86 15.52
C HIS A 176 8.50 3.37 15.66
N LYS A 177 8.11 3.85 16.86
CA LYS A 177 7.90 5.29 17.12
C LYS A 177 9.23 6.03 17.16
N ARG A 178 10.24 5.45 17.84
CA ARG A 178 11.61 5.98 17.88
C ARG A 178 12.24 6.04 16.48
N ARG A 179 12.10 4.97 15.67
CA ARG A 179 12.60 4.95 14.28
C ARG A 179 12.00 6.07 13.42
N LYS A 180 10.68 6.28 13.48
CA LYS A 180 10.02 7.37 12.74
C LYS A 180 10.50 8.75 13.19
N GLN A 181 10.66 8.96 14.50
CA GLN A 181 11.18 10.21 15.07
C GLN A 181 12.64 10.46 14.63
N ILE A 182 13.53 9.47 14.78
CA ILE A 182 14.94 9.58 14.37
C ILE A 182 15.03 9.94 12.89
N LEU A 183 14.22 9.30 12.05
CA LEU A 183 14.23 9.53 10.61
C LEU A 183 13.73 10.93 10.22
N SER A 184 12.69 11.44 10.90
CA SER A 184 12.25 12.83 10.73
C SER A 184 13.30 13.85 11.17
N VAL A 185 14.03 13.58 12.26
CA VAL A 185 15.09 14.46 12.77
C VAL A 185 16.27 14.47 11.79
N LEU A 186 16.68 13.30 11.29
CA LEU A 186 17.74 13.21 10.28
C LEU A 186 17.37 13.92 8.97
N PHE A 187 16.13 13.79 8.51
CA PHE A 187 15.66 14.49 7.32
C PHE A 187 15.64 16.01 7.51
N ALA A 188 15.12 16.49 8.65
CA ALA A 188 15.09 17.91 8.96
C ALA A 188 16.52 18.49 9.06
N MET A 189 17.43 17.78 9.74
CA MET A 189 18.82 18.18 9.90
C MET A 189 19.55 18.20 8.55
N GLY A 190 19.37 17.17 7.73
CA GLY A 190 19.93 17.12 6.37
C GLY A 190 19.39 18.23 5.46
N SER A 191 18.10 18.54 5.56
CA SER A 191 17.48 19.66 4.83
C SER A 191 18.00 21.01 5.29
N MET A 192 18.13 21.24 6.61
CA MET A 192 18.69 22.48 7.16
C MET A 192 20.15 22.67 6.78
N LEU A 193 20.98 21.62 6.85
CA LEU A 193 22.39 21.68 6.42
C LEU A 193 22.49 21.92 4.91
N GLY A 194 21.69 21.21 4.10
CA GLY A 194 21.66 21.38 2.65
C GLY A 194 21.25 22.80 2.24
N TYR A 195 20.23 23.34 2.90
CA TYR A 195 19.78 24.72 2.68
C TYR A 195 20.84 25.74 3.11
N ALA A 196 21.48 25.56 4.27
CA ALA A 196 22.53 26.47 4.75
C ALA A 196 23.78 26.49 3.85
N ILE A 197 24.13 25.35 3.25
CA ILE A 197 25.22 25.25 2.27
C ILE A 197 24.82 25.93 0.95
N LEU A 198 23.62 25.64 0.43
CA LEU A 198 23.13 26.24 -0.83
C LEU A 198 22.97 27.75 -0.74
N MET A 199 22.51 28.26 0.41
CA MET A 199 22.34 29.69 0.65
C MET A 199 23.65 30.42 1.01
N GLY A 200 24.79 29.70 1.05
CA GLY A 200 26.10 30.31 1.32
C GLY A 200 26.26 30.85 2.75
N ILE A 201 25.42 30.42 3.70
CA ILE A 201 25.49 30.84 5.11
C ILE A 201 26.70 30.19 5.81
N VAL A 202 27.15 29.03 5.31
CA VAL A 202 28.36 28.34 5.80
C VAL A 202 29.55 28.71 4.91
N SER A 203 30.34 29.69 5.33
CA SER A 203 31.64 29.97 4.72
C SER A 203 32.66 28.95 5.22
N ILE A 204 33.04 27.99 4.37
CA ILE A 204 34.15 27.07 4.66
C ILE A 204 35.44 27.88 4.49
N GLN A 205 35.86 28.58 5.54
CA GLN A 205 37.17 29.22 5.58
C GLN A 205 38.24 28.13 5.65
N HIS A 206 38.83 27.82 4.50
CA HIS A 206 40.02 26.98 4.44
C HIS A 206 41.19 27.77 5.04
N ILE A 207 41.46 27.58 6.33
CA ILE A 207 42.66 28.14 6.96
C ILE A 207 43.85 27.44 6.32
N ARG A 208 44.48 28.09 5.34
CA ARG A 208 45.83 27.75 4.91
C ARG A 208 46.74 28.01 6.11
N PRO A 209 47.41 27.01 6.70
CA PRO A 209 48.42 27.29 7.71
C PRO A 209 49.52 28.11 7.03
N GLN A 210 49.66 29.37 7.45
CA GLN A 210 50.81 30.19 7.10
C GLN A 210 52.06 29.49 7.64
N ALA A 211 52.85 28.91 6.74
CA ALA A 211 54.21 28.52 7.03
C ALA A 211 54.99 29.81 7.28
N ALA A 212 55.25 30.09 8.56
CA ALA A 212 56.28 31.01 8.98
C ALA A 212 57.63 30.48 8.48
N LEU A 213 58.43 31.30 7.79
CA LEU A 213 59.87 31.46 8.00
C LEU A 213 60.48 32.42 6.95
N VAL A 214 61.40 33.25 7.45
CA VAL A 214 62.40 34.11 6.78
C VAL A 214 61.97 35.56 6.49
N GLY A 215 62.40 36.47 7.37
CA GLY A 215 62.69 37.88 7.02
C GLY A 215 64.20 38.07 6.79
N PRO A 216 64.74 39.30 6.83
CA PRO A 216 64.41 40.48 6.03
C PRO A 216 65.64 41.03 5.26
N ARG A 217 65.40 41.84 4.22
CA ARG A 217 66.27 42.84 3.49
C ARG A 217 65.82 42.83 2.02
N HIS A 218 65.65 43.93 1.29
CA HIS A 218 66.41 45.17 1.20
C HIS A 218 65.52 46.27 0.57
N ILE A 219 65.82 47.52 0.91
CA ILE A 219 65.24 48.78 0.41
C ILE A 219 65.67 49.01 -1.05
N GLU A 220 64.75 49.47 -1.91
CA GLU A 220 65.00 50.53 -2.91
C GLU A 220 63.72 51.39 -3.08
N GLU A 221 63.92 52.70 -2.92
CA GLU A 221 62.98 53.79 -3.21
C GLU A 221 63.05 54.17 -4.70
N GLY A 222 61.94 54.71 -5.22
CA GLY A 222 61.80 55.36 -6.52
C GLY A 222 60.41 55.03 -7.08
N GLY A 223 59.45 55.94 -7.26
CA GLY A 223 59.49 57.39 -7.48
C GLY A 223 58.70 57.65 -8.76
N GLU A 224 57.69 58.53 -8.65
CA GLU A 224 56.95 59.24 -9.74
C GLU A 224 55.92 58.39 -10.54
N GLU A 225 54.60 58.71 -10.48
CA GLU A 225 53.85 59.74 -11.24
C GLU A 225 53.88 59.40 -12.77
N GLU A 226 52.78 59.20 -13.54
CA GLU A 226 51.58 60.00 -13.81
C GLU A 226 50.63 59.24 -14.80
N GLU A 227 49.33 59.62 -14.82
CA GLU A 227 48.35 59.74 -15.93
C GLU A 227 48.03 58.56 -16.89
N GLU A 228 46.77 58.09 -16.93
CA GLU A 228 45.63 58.54 -17.78
C GLU A 228 45.79 58.31 -19.30
N GLU A 229 45.20 57.20 -19.80
CA GLU A 229 44.17 57.17 -20.86
C GLU A 229 43.50 55.77 -20.93
#